data_AF-A0A3R9I9I3-F1
#
_entry.id   AF-A0A3R9I9I3-F1
#
_cell.length_a   1.000
_cell.length_b   1.000
_cell.length_c   1.000
_cell.angle_alpha   90.00
_cell.angle_beta   90.00
_cell.angle_gamma   90.00
#
_symmetry.space_group_name_H-M   'P 1'
#
loop_
_entity.id
_entity.type
_entity.pdbx_description
1 polymer ?
#
loop_
_entity_poly.entity_id
_entity_poly.type
_entity_poly.pdbx_seq_one_letter_code
_entity_poly.pdbx_strand_id
1 'polypeptide(L)'
;MKKKPIYLYVLLGLSTVGTLWGLFGKFTSSDAGVKSILKQIEEPAKSQYATYFSKSAEVANSLANNFFFYGHIVLLIVALFFLFRKDIFKANLVYIADVLVGLISTAYAYVVSKGIIASSFSDSTLLSAQMTGLNFSILLSVVISLIFLSIVVFKLIQQQKEAEKAELAANE
;
A
#
# COMPACT_ATOMS: atom_id res chain seq x y z
N MET A 1 29.80 17.80 -1.17
CA MET A 1 29.30 16.89 -0.10
C MET A 1 28.20 16.00 -0.67
N LYS A 2 28.34 14.66 -0.64
CA LYS A 2 27.25 13.74 -1.04
C LYS A 2 26.06 13.95 -0.09
N LYS A 3 24.97 14.55 -0.58
CA LYS A 3 23.75 14.75 0.23
C LYS A 3 23.20 13.38 0.62
N LYS A 4 22.98 13.16 1.92
CA LYS A 4 22.35 11.92 2.40
C LYS A 4 20.96 11.79 1.77
N PRO A 5 20.53 10.59 1.34
CA PRO A 5 19.24 10.37 0.68
C PRO A 5 18.09 10.38 1.70
N ILE A 6 17.95 11.49 2.45
CA ILE A 6 16.97 11.63 3.54
C ILE A 6 15.54 11.34 3.05
N TYR A 7 15.22 11.75 1.81
CA TYR A 7 13.91 11.50 1.21
C TYR A 7 13.59 10.00 1.15
N LEU A 8 14.55 9.14 0.78
CA LEU A 8 14.29 7.71 0.60
C LEU A 8 14.09 7.00 1.95
N TYR A 9 14.79 7.45 3.01
CA TYR A 9 14.52 6.98 4.37
C TYR A 9 13.12 7.34 4.84
N VAL A 10 12.67 8.58 4.58
CA VAL A 10 11.31 9.02 4.94
C VAL A 10 10.26 8.21 4.18
N LEU A 11 10.44 8.06 2.87
CA LEU A 11 9.54 7.30 2.01
C LEU A 11 9.44 5.83 2.45
N LEU A 12 10.56 5.14 2.65
CA LEU A 12 10.59 3.76 3.15
C LEU A 12 9.99 3.64 4.55
N GLY A 13 10.23 4.62 5.43
CA GLY A 13 9.63 4.67 6.76
C GLY A 13 8.11 4.74 6.70
N LEU A 14 7.56 5.63 5.86
CA LEU A 14 6.12 5.76 5.67
C LEU A 14 5.50 4.51 5.03
N SER A 15 6.15 3.91 4.02
CA SER A 15 5.70 2.65 3.42
C SER A 15 5.74 1.47 4.41
N THR A 16 6.71 1.47 5.33
CA THR A 16 6.78 0.48 6.41
C THR A 16 5.59 0.65 7.36
N VAL A 17 5.23 1.88 7.75
CA VAL A 17 4.03 2.14 8.56
C VAL A 17 2.77 1.64 7.85
N GLY A 18 2.63 1.88 6.54
CA GLY A 18 1.52 1.35 5.74
C GLY A 18 1.46 -0.19 5.74
N THR A 19 2.61 -0.85 5.65
CA THR A 19 2.71 -2.33 5.71
C THR A 19 2.31 -2.87 7.08
N LEU A 20 2.73 -2.21 8.16
CA LEU A 20 2.32 -2.55 9.53
C LEU A 20 0.81 -2.36 9.73
N TRP A 21 0.22 -1.33 9.13
CA TRP A 21 -1.23 -1.15 9.13
C TRP A 21 -1.96 -2.30 8.41
N GLY A 22 -1.41 -2.78 7.30
CA GLY A 22 -1.90 -3.97 6.61
C GLY A 22 -1.86 -5.23 7.48
N LEU A 23 -0.81 -5.41 8.29
CA LEU A 23 -0.74 -6.51 9.27
C LEU A 23 -1.86 -6.39 10.31
N PHE A 24 -2.08 -5.20 10.85
CA PHE A 24 -3.16 -4.96 11.80
C PHE A 24 -4.53 -5.34 11.21
N GLY A 25 -4.79 -4.98 9.95
CA GLY A 25 -6.00 -5.39 9.23
C GLY A 25 -6.16 -6.91 9.10
N LYS A 26 -5.05 -7.65 8.92
CA LYS A 26 -5.09 -9.13 8.91
C LYS A 26 -5.42 -9.70 10.30
N PHE A 27 -4.92 -9.10 11.38
CA PHE A 27 -5.27 -9.53 12.75
C PHE A 27 -6.75 -9.29 13.08
N THR A 28 -7.30 -8.13 12.72
CA THR A 28 -8.71 -7.81 12.98
C THR A 28 -9.67 -8.63 12.11
N SER A 29 -9.20 -9.18 10.99
CA SER A 29 -9.94 -10.12 10.14
C SER A 29 -10.02 -11.55 10.70
N SER A 30 -9.43 -11.82 11.87
CA SER A 30 -9.58 -13.10 12.56
C SER A 30 -11.01 -13.30 13.10
N ASP A 31 -11.43 -14.56 13.30
CA ASP A 31 -12.76 -14.88 13.87
C ASP A 31 -13.01 -14.14 15.21
N ALA A 32 -12.00 -14.09 16.08
CA ALA A 32 -12.08 -13.36 17.35
C ALA A 32 -12.22 -11.84 17.15
N GLY A 33 -11.46 -11.27 16.20
CA GLY A 33 -11.53 -9.86 15.83
C GLY A 33 -12.91 -9.49 15.29
N VAL A 34 -13.39 -10.22 14.29
CA VAL A 34 -14.71 -10.04 13.68
C VAL A 34 -15.83 -10.16 14.71
N LYS A 35 -15.82 -11.19 15.57
CA LYS A 35 -16.80 -11.35 16.65
C LYS A 35 -16.82 -10.16 17.60
N SER A 36 -15.66 -9.58 17.92
CA SER A 36 -15.60 -8.42 18.83
C SER A 36 -16.19 -7.14 18.21
N ILE A 37 -16.01 -6.95 16.90
CA ILE A 37 -16.61 -5.83 16.15
C ILE A 37 -18.13 -6.03 16.06
N LEU A 38 -18.58 -7.23 15.68
CA LEU A 38 -20.01 -7.52 15.51
C LEU A 38 -20.83 -7.40 16.81
N LYS A 39 -20.21 -7.55 17.98
CA LYS A 39 -20.89 -7.31 19.28
C LYS A 39 -21.34 -5.86 19.46
N GLN A 40 -20.73 -4.91 18.76
CA GLN A 40 -21.03 -3.48 18.84
C GLN A 40 -22.07 -3.03 17.81
N ILE A 41 -22.59 -3.95 16.99
CA ILE A 41 -23.53 -3.67 15.92
C ILE A 41 -24.86 -4.32 16.25
N GLU A 42 -25.94 -3.55 16.17
CA GLU A 42 -27.32 -4.02 16.39
C GLU A 42 -27.94 -4.59 15.11
N GLU A 43 -29.00 -5.39 15.28
CA GLU A 43 -29.80 -5.87 14.15
C GLU A 43 -30.67 -4.73 13.58
N PRO A 44 -30.93 -4.69 12.26
CA PRO A 44 -30.64 -5.73 11.24
C PRO A 44 -29.26 -5.59 10.55
N ALA A 45 -28.45 -4.59 10.91
CA ALA A 45 -27.18 -4.31 10.23
C ALA A 45 -26.11 -5.39 10.50
N LYS A 46 -26.14 -5.99 11.69
CA LYS A 46 -25.16 -6.98 12.14
C LYS A 46 -25.02 -8.18 11.19
N SER A 47 -26.11 -8.72 10.67
CA SER A 47 -26.09 -9.84 9.72
C SER A 47 -25.38 -9.49 8.40
N GLN A 48 -25.59 -8.28 7.87
CA GLN A 48 -24.93 -7.77 6.67
C GLN A 48 -23.43 -7.56 6.90
N TYR A 49 -23.07 -6.98 8.05
CA TYR A 49 -21.67 -6.82 8.45
C TYR A 49 -20.97 -8.17 8.69
N ALA A 50 -21.65 -9.18 9.22
CA ALA A 50 -21.09 -10.51 9.39
C ALA A 50 -20.71 -11.12 8.03
N THR A 51 -21.59 -10.98 7.04
CA THR A 51 -21.32 -11.43 5.66
C THR A 51 -20.15 -10.67 5.05
N TYR A 52 -20.13 -9.34 5.20
CA TYR A 52 -19.06 -8.48 4.71
C TYR A 52 -17.70 -8.86 5.31
N PHE A 53 -17.63 -9.04 6.63
CA PHE A 53 -16.37 -9.38 7.31
C PHE A 53 -15.90 -10.80 6.96
N SER A 54 -16.80 -11.77 6.82
CA SER A 54 -16.44 -13.13 6.39
C SER A 54 -15.77 -13.13 5.02
N LYS A 55 -16.42 -12.52 4.02
CA LYS A 55 -15.86 -12.42 2.65
C LYS A 55 -14.55 -11.61 2.62
N SER A 56 -14.47 -10.55 3.42
CA SER A 56 -13.24 -9.74 3.54
C SER A 56 -12.09 -10.55 4.15
N ALA A 57 -12.37 -11.39 5.15
CA ALA A 57 -11.37 -12.26 5.76
C ALA A 57 -10.88 -13.36 4.81
N GLU A 58 -11.77 -13.93 3.99
CA GLU A 58 -11.39 -14.89 2.94
C GLU A 58 -10.42 -14.25 1.94
N VAL A 59 -10.74 -13.04 1.45
CA VAL A 59 -9.87 -12.30 0.52
C VAL A 59 -8.55 -11.91 1.19
N ALA A 60 -8.59 -11.47 2.45
CA ALA A 60 -7.39 -11.10 3.20
C ALA A 60 -6.39 -12.27 3.29
N ASN A 61 -6.89 -13.52 3.31
CA ASN A 61 -6.09 -14.74 3.36
C ASN A 61 -5.89 -15.43 1.99
N SER A 62 -6.44 -14.87 0.91
CA SER A 62 -6.29 -15.41 -0.44
C SER A 62 -4.84 -15.34 -0.93
N LEU A 63 -4.49 -16.25 -1.86
CA LEU A 63 -3.16 -16.29 -2.48
C LEU A 63 -2.79 -14.95 -3.13
N ALA A 64 -3.72 -14.33 -3.86
CA ALA A 64 -3.48 -13.07 -4.56
C ALA A 64 -3.18 -11.93 -3.57
N ASN A 65 -3.98 -11.78 -2.52
CA ASN A 65 -3.74 -10.74 -1.51
C ASN A 65 -2.43 -10.98 -0.74
N ASN A 66 -2.14 -12.23 -0.39
CA ASN A 66 -0.87 -12.60 0.25
C ASN A 66 0.32 -12.33 -0.67
N PHE A 67 0.20 -12.60 -1.97
CA PHE A 67 1.25 -12.28 -2.94
C PHE A 67 1.60 -10.79 -2.94
N PHE A 68 0.60 -9.90 -3.03
CA PHE A 68 0.86 -8.45 -2.95
C PHE A 68 1.46 -8.05 -1.61
N PHE A 69 0.89 -8.54 -0.51
CA PHE A 69 1.32 -8.20 0.84
C PHE A 69 2.78 -8.60 1.11
N TYR A 70 3.15 -9.85 0.83
CA TYR A 70 4.53 -10.31 1.01
C TYR A 70 5.47 -9.74 -0.05
N GLY A 71 4.98 -9.49 -1.27
CA GLY A 71 5.71 -8.80 -2.33
C GLY A 71 6.19 -7.42 -1.88
N HIS A 72 5.32 -6.63 -1.24
CA HIS A 72 5.69 -5.35 -0.62
C HIS A 72 6.78 -5.50 0.44
N ILE A 73 6.64 -6.46 1.35
CA ILE A 73 7.65 -6.69 2.39
C ILE A 73 9.01 -7.00 1.77
N VAL A 74 9.05 -7.87 0.76
CA VAL A 74 10.30 -8.23 0.06
C VAL A 74 10.90 -7.01 -0.62
N LEU A 75 10.10 -6.23 -1.36
CA LEU A 75 10.59 -5.04 -2.06
C LEU A 75 11.11 -3.98 -1.08
N LEU A 76 10.44 -3.76 0.06
CA LEU A 76 10.92 -2.88 1.11
C LEU A 76 12.26 -3.35 1.70
N ILE A 77 12.41 -4.64 1.98
CA ILE A 77 13.67 -5.22 2.48
C ILE A 77 14.79 -5.03 1.45
N VAL A 78 14.52 -5.29 0.17
CA VAL A 78 15.51 -5.14 -0.90
C VAL A 78 15.90 -3.67 -1.09
N ALA A 79 14.94 -2.73 -1.03
CA ALA A 79 15.23 -1.31 -1.10
C ALA A 79 16.08 -0.84 0.09
N LEU A 80 15.76 -1.29 1.31
CA LEU A 80 16.56 -1.03 2.51
C LEU A 80 17.98 -1.61 2.39
N PHE A 81 18.11 -2.84 1.88
CA PHE A 81 19.41 -3.47 1.66
C PHE A 81 20.31 -2.61 0.75
N PHE A 82 19.79 -2.16 -0.40
CA PHE A 82 20.56 -1.28 -1.30
C PHE A 82 20.85 0.08 -0.67
N LEU A 83 19.91 0.63 0.10
CA LEU A 83 20.10 1.89 0.82
C LEU A 83 21.24 1.78 1.84
N PHE A 84 21.30 0.71 2.63
CA PHE A 84 22.40 0.46 3.58
C PHE A 84 23.73 0.18 2.89
N ARG A 85 23.71 -0.46 1.72
CA ARG A 85 24.88 -0.62 0.83
C ARG A 85 25.32 0.70 0.17
N LYS A 86 24.57 1.79 0.37
CA LYS A 86 24.79 3.10 -0.26
C LYS A 86 24.63 3.08 -1.80
N ASP A 87 23.99 2.05 -2.35
CA ASP A 87 23.62 1.97 -3.76
C ASP A 87 22.27 2.66 -3.96
N ILE A 88 22.30 4.00 -3.97
CA ILE A 88 21.08 4.83 -3.95
C ILE A 88 20.29 4.70 -5.24
N PHE A 89 20.98 4.46 -6.36
CA PHE A 89 20.34 4.25 -7.65
C PHE A 89 19.46 3.00 -7.63
N LYS A 90 20.00 1.84 -7.21
CA LYS A 90 19.20 0.61 -7.10
C LYS A 90 18.12 0.72 -6.03
N ALA A 91 18.40 1.37 -4.90
CA ALA A 91 17.41 1.58 -3.86
C ALA A 91 16.19 2.38 -4.38
N ASN A 92 16.42 3.42 -5.19
CA ASN A 92 15.34 4.16 -5.85
C ASN A 92 14.56 3.30 -6.85
N LEU A 93 15.25 2.51 -7.68
CA LEU A 93 14.57 1.64 -8.67
C LEU A 93 13.68 0.60 -8.00
N VAL A 94 14.18 -0.05 -6.95
CA VAL A 94 13.40 -1.02 -6.18
C VAL A 94 12.22 -0.35 -5.49
N TYR A 95 12.41 0.85 -4.94
CA TYR A 95 11.31 1.60 -4.34
C TYR A 95 10.26 2.06 -5.38
N ILE A 96 10.66 2.44 -6.59
CA ILE A 96 9.73 2.71 -7.69
C ILE A 96 8.92 1.45 -8.01
N ALA A 97 9.58 0.30 -8.11
CA ALA A 97 8.89 -0.97 -8.35
C ALA A 97 7.88 -1.29 -7.23
N ASP A 98 8.25 -1.07 -5.96
CA ASP A 98 7.35 -1.21 -4.80
C ASP A 98 6.10 -0.34 -4.95
N VAL A 99 6.26 0.95 -5.26
CA VAL A 99 5.13 1.87 -5.44
C VAL A 99 4.24 1.46 -6.60
N LEU A 100 4.82 1.01 -7.73
CA LEU A 100 4.04 0.55 -8.89
C LEU A 100 3.27 -0.74 -8.59
N VAL A 101 3.89 -1.71 -7.91
CA VAL A 101 3.20 -2.91 -7.42
C VAL A 101 2.07 -2.53 -6.46
N GLY A 102 2.29 -1.52 -5.62
CA GLY A 102 1.27 -0.97 -4.72
C GLY A 102 0.07 -0.40 -5.44
N LEU A 103 0.28 0.36 -6.52
CA LEU A 103 -0.81 0.87 -7.35
C LEU A 103 -1.62 -0.26 -8.00
N ILE A 104 -0.96 -1.32 -8.48
CA ILE A 104 -1.62 -2.51 -9.03
C ILE A 104 -2.43 -3.23 -7.94
N SER A 105 -1.84 -3.43 -6.76
CA SER A 105 -2.50 -4.01 -5.59
C SER A 105 -3.74 -3.20 -5.17
N THR A 106 -3.65 -1.87 -5.14
CA THR A 106 -4.77 -0.97 -4.85
C THR A 106 -5.90 -1.11 -5.87
N ALA A 107 -5.58 -1.23 -7.16
CA ALA A 107 -6.59 -1.47 -8.20
C ALA A 107 -7.29 -2.82 -8.03
N TYR A 108 -6.52 -3.89 -7.74
CA TYR A 108 -7.07 -5.21 -7.41
C TYR A 108 -7.99 -5.15 -6.18
N ALA A 109 -7.52 -4.54 -5.08
CA ALA A 109 -8.27 -4.40 -3.85
C ALA A 109 -9.57 -3.63 -4.05
N TYR A 110 -9.57 -2.59 -4.90
CA TYR A 110 -10.79 -1.85 -5.25
C TYR A 110 -11.85 -2.74 -5.90
N VAL A 111 -11.47 -3.50 -6.94
CA VAL A 111 -12.41 -4.36 -7.68
C VAL A 111 -13.02 -5.41 -6.76
N VAL A 112 -12.18 -6.08 -5.96
CA VAL A 112 -12.63 -7.13 -5.05
C VAL A 112 -13.51 -6.57 -3.93
N SER A 113 -13.08 -5.49 -3.27
CA SER A 113 -13.84 -4.87 -2.17
C SER A 113 -15.18 -4.33 -2.66
N LYS A 114 -15.23 -3.72 -3.85
CA LYS A 114 -16.46 -3.25 -4.47
C LYS A 114 -17.47 -4.39 -4.66
N GLY A 115 -17.00 -5.55 -5.15
CA GLY A 115 -17.83 -6.75 -5.29
C GLY A 115 -18.32 -7.32 -3.95
N ILE A 116 -17.47 -7.32 -2.92
CA ILE A 116 -17.85 -7.74 -1.57
C ILE A 116 -18.92 -6.82 -1.00
N ILE A 117 -18.72 -5.50 -1.05
CA ILE A 117 -19.68 -4.51 -0.54
C ILE A 117 -21.04 -4.67 -1.24
N ALA A 118 -21.04 -4.71 -2.58
CA ALA A 118 -22.26 -4.85 -3.38
C ALA A 118 -23.05 -6.13 -3.08
N SER A 119 -22.35 -7.21 -2.70
CA SER A 119 -22.98 -8.51 -2.40
C SER A 119 -23.23 -8.77 -0.90
N SER A 120 -22.89 -7.82 -0.02
CA SER A 120 -23.03 -7.99 1.44
C SER A 120 -24.03 -7.02 2.07
N PHE A 121 -24.27 -5.86 1.43
CA PHE A 121 -25.20 -4.85 1.94
C PHE A 121 -26.40 -4.73 1.01
N SER A 122 -27.58 -5.09 1.52
CA SER A 122 -28.87 -4.89 0.87
C SER A 122 -29.51 -3.56 1.27
N ASP A 123 -29.16 -3.03 2.45
CA ASP A 123 -29.57 -1.70 2.87
C ASP A 123 -28.84 -0.63 2.06
N SER A 124 -29.60 0.27 1.43
CA SER A 124 -29.06 1.29 0.51
C SER A 124 -28.17 2.32 1.22
N THR A 125 -28.44 2.60 2.50
CA THR A 125 -27.65 3.55 3.30
C THR A 125 -26.32 2.95 3.68
N LEU A 126 -26.31 1.70 4.19
CA LEU A 126 -25.08 0.96 4.52
C LEU A 126 -24.23 0.72 3.28
N LEU A 127 -24.85 0.29 2.17
CA LEU A 127 -24.17 0.10 0.89
C LEU A 127 -23.46 1.38 0.44
N SER A 128 -24.19 2.51 0.45
CA SER A 128 -23.66 3.80 0.01
C SER A 128 -22.54 4.30 0.93
N ALA A 129 -22.69 4.13 2.24
CA ALA A 129 -21.65 4.48 3.21
C ALA A 129 -20.36 3.68 2.98
N GLN A 130 -20.47 2.36 2.80
CA GLN A 130 -19.32 1.49 2.55
C GLN A 130 -18.65 1.77 1.19
N MET A 131 -19.45 2.00 0.13
CA MET A 131 -18.91 2.40 -1.19
C MET A 131 -18.19 3.74 -1.14
N THR A 132 -18.73 4.71 -0.40
CA THR A 132 -18.10 6.03 -0.22
C THR A 132 -16.78 5.89 0.53
N GLY A 133 -16.78 5.13 1.62
CA GLY A 133 -15.56 4.81 2.38
C GLY A 133 -14.48 4.17 1.50
N LEU A 134 -14.85 3.13 0.74
CA LEU A 134 -13.95 2.48 -0.20
C LEU A 134 -13.37 3.46 -1.22
N ASN A 135 -14.21 4.24 -1.90
CA ASN A 135 -13.77 5.19 -2.92
C ASN A 135 -12.81 6.24 -2.33
N PHE A 136 -13.11 6.75 -1.13
CA PHE A 136 -12.25 7.71 -0.45
C PHE A 136 -10.89 7.11 -0.07
N SER A 137 -10.88 5.89 0.50
CA SER A 137 -9.64 5.19 0.86
C SER A 137 -8.77 4.91 -0.36
N ILE A 138 -9.36 4.49 -1.48
CA ILE A 138 -8.64 4.24 -2.73
C ILE A 138 -8.09 5.54 -3.31
N LEU A 139 -8.91 6.60 -3.36
CA LEU A 139 -8.45 7.91 -3.83
C LEU A 139 -7.25 8.41 -3.03
N LEU A 140 -7.33 8.35 -1.70
CA LEU A 140 -6.26 8.75 -0.81
C LEU A 140 -4.98 7.92 -1.05
N SER A 141 -5.12 6.60 -1.14
CA SER A 141 -4.00 5.67 -1.40
C SER A 141 -3.30 5.98 -2.73
N VAL A 142 -4.06 6.19 -3.80
CA VAL A 142 -3.52 6.53 -5.13
C VAL A 142 -2.79 7.86 -5.09
N VAL A 143 -3.39 8.91 -4.51
CA VAL A 143 -2.76 10.24 -4.41
C VAL A 143 -1.43 10.16 -3.65
N ILE A 144 -1.40 9.48 -2.50
CA ILE A 144 -0.16 9.30 -1.71
C ILE A 144 0.90 8.55 -2.54
N SER A 145 0.50 7.48 -3.23
CA SER A 145 1.40 6.68 -4.06
C SER A 145 1.99 7.50 -5.21
N LEU A 146 1.18 8.35 -5.86
CA LEU A 146 1.65 9.25 -6.91
C LEU A 146 2.60 10.33 -6.38
N ILE A 147 2.37 10.85 -5.18
CA ILE A 147 3.30 11.77 -4.51
C ILE A 147 4.64 11.07 -4.28
N PHE A 148 4.62 9.86 -3.72
CA PHE A 148 5.83 9.08 -3.46
C PHE A 148 6.60 8.78 -4.75
N LEU A 149 5.89 8.34 -5.79
CA LEU A 149 6.45 8.07 -7.11
C LEU A 149 7.10 9.33 -7.71
N SER A 150 6.40 10.46 -7.63
CA SER A 150 6.89 11.74 -8.16
C SER A 150 8.18 12.17 -7.47
N ILE A 151 8.25 12.05 -6.14
CA ILE A 151 9.45 12.41 -5.36
C ILE A 151 10.64 11.52 -5.76
N VAL A 152 10.45 10.20 -5.78
CA VAL A 152 11.56 9.28 -6.06
C VAL A 152 12.04 9.38 -7.51
N VAL A 153 11.14 9.52 -8.48
CA VAL A 153 11.49 9.69 -9.90
C VAL A 153 12.24 11.00 -10.12
N PHE A 154 11.74 12.11 -9.55
CA PHE A 154 12.43 13.39 -9.63
C PHE A 154 13.85 13.31 -9.06
N LYS A 155 14.02 12.64 -7.91
CA LYS A 155 15.34 12.46 -7.28
C LYS A 155 16.26 11.56 -8.08
N LEU A 156 15.73 10.51 -8.71
CA LEU A 156 16.50 9.62 -9.57
C LEU A 156 17.03 10.37 -10.81
N ILE A 157 16.19 11.15 -11.48
CA ILE A 157 16.57 11.98 -12.62
C ILE A 157 17.65 13.00 -12.22
N GLN A 158 17.47 13.67 -11.06
CA GLN A 158 18.45 14.61 -10.54
C GLN A 158 19.82 13.92 -10.32
N GLN A 159 19.83 12.73 -9.74
CA GLN A 159 21.06 11.96 -9.50
C GLN A 159 21.77 11.58 -10.80
N GLN A 160 21.03 11.15 -11.83
CA GLN A 160 21.61 10.82 -13.13
C GLN A 160 22.26 12.04 -13.78
N LYS A 161 21.59 13.20 -13.77
CA LYS A 161 22.14 14.45 -14.32
C LYS A 161 23.40 14.90 -13.59
N GLU A 162 23.47 14.71 -12.26
CA GLU A 162 24.66 15.04 -11.48
C GLU A 162 25.83 14.10 -11.79
N ALA A 163 25.55 12.81 -12.05
CA ALA A 163 26.56 11.82 -12.43
C ALA A 163 27.15 12.10 -13.82
N GLU A 164 26.29 12.39 -14.81
CA GLU A 164 26.69 12.71 -16.18
C GLU A 164 27.60 13.96 -16.23
N LYS A 165 27.23 15.02 -15.49
CA LYS A 165 28.07 16.23 -15.39
C LYS A 165 29.44 15.97 -14.77
N ALA A 166 29.50 15.10 -13.77
CA ALA A 166 30.76 14.76 -13.10
C ALA A 166 31.68 13.93 -14.01
N GLU A 167 31.12 13.07 -14.85
CA GLU A 167 31.87 12.31 -15.86
C GLU A 167 32.43 13.21 -16.95
N LEU A 168 31.63 14.15 -17.46
CA LEU A 168 32.09 15.15 -18.44
C LEU A 168 33.25 15.99 -17.89
N ALA A 169 33.12 16.51 -16.67
CA ALA A 169 34.17 17.31 -16.03
C ALA A 169 35.43 16.51 -15.66
N ALA A 170 35.39 15.18 -15.63
CA ALA A 170 36.56 14.33 -15.39
C ALA A 170 37.30 13.96 -16.68
N ASN A 171 36.67 14.17 -17.84
CA ASN A 171 37.22 13.88 -19.17
C ASN A 171 37.74 15.15 -19.88
N GLU A 172 37.63 16.32 -19.25
CA GLU A 172 38.23 17.62 -19.64
C GLU A 172 39.53 17.89 -18.89
#